data_AF-A0A2E1Q531-F1
#
_entry.id   AF-A0A2E1Q531-F1
#
_cell.length_a   1.000
_cell.length_b   1.000
_cell.length_c   1.000
_cell.angle_alpha   90.00
_cell.angle_beta   90.00
_cell.angle_gamma   90.00
#
_symmetry.space_group_name_H-M   'P 1'
#
loop_
_entity.id
_entity.type
_entity.pdbx_description
1 polymer ?
#
loop_
_entity_poly.entity_id
_entity_poly.type
_entity_poly.pdbx_seq_one_letter_code
_entity_poly.pdbx_strand_id
1 'polypeptide(L)'
;MSSDLEKNSFLQFENRKVDHIHLSLDSNNQTSEFSEFSQIELIHEALPDLNLEDVDITSTALNLDFKTPFLISSMTAGHVRGVDLNLRFARAAEARGWLMGVGSQRRELTDPEAKSEWKRLREVAPRVQLLGNIGISQLIQTSTKEVEDLVGSLEACGMIVHLNALQEGLQPEGTPQFRGGFDRLQDLAETLSVPVIVKETGCGFSENTLKRLSQTKVRAVDVSGLGGTHWGRIEGGRSQKGDLLQKASESFQDWGISTVESVFTAVSLKPPFEVWASGGVRSGLDAAKMLAMGSSMVGFAKPLLEAGLESEESLFQTMRRFEYELKLALFCTNSKNLEELKLKKVWKWKKSEPTI
;
A
#
# COMPACT_ATOMS: atom_id res chain seq x y z
N MET A 1 -2.58 6.75 39.01
CA MET A 1 -2.84 7.87 38.07
C MET A 1 -2.18 7.66 36.70
N SER A 2 -0.91 7.24 36.56
CA SER A 2 -0.36 6.94 35.21
C SER A 2 -0.88 5.62 34.61
N SER A 3 -1.16 4.60 35.45
CA SER A 3 -1.66 3.30 34.99
C SER A 3 -3.05 3.33 34.33
N ASP A 4 -3.92 4.26 34.73
CA ASP A 4 -5.28 4.36 34.19
C ASP A 4 -5.32 5.17 32.89
N LEU A 5 -4.41 6.16 32.75
CA LEU A 5 -4.20 6.90 31.51
C LEU A 5 -3.59 6.01 30.42
N GLU A 6 -2.60 5.18 30.79
CA GLU A 6 -1.99 4.19 29.87
C GLU A 6 -3.00 3.13 29.43
N LYS A 7 -3.82 2.59 30.35
CA LYS A 7 -4.88 1.63 30.02
C LYS A 7 -5.98 2.23 29.13
N ASN A 8 -6.39 3.47 29.38
CA ASN A 8 -7.38 4.15 28.54
C ASN A 8 -6.82 4.45 27.14
N SER A 9 -5.54 4.86 27.04
CA SER A 9 -4.87 5.07 25.75
C SER A 9 -4.76 3.76 24.94
N PHE A 10 -4.46 2.65 25.61
CA PHE A 10 -4.42 1.32 25.00
C PHE A 10 -5.78 0.88 24.44
N LEU A 11 -6.85 0.99 25.24
CA LEU A 11 -8.21 0.64 24.82
C LEU A 11 -8.69 1.50 23.65
N GLN A 12 -8.36 2.80 23.66
CA GLN A 12 -8.69 3.71 22.56
C GLN A 12 -7.98 3.35 21.26
N PHE A 13 -6.69 2.97 21.34
CA PHE A 13 -5.91 2.54 20.18
C PHE A 13 -6.46 1.26 19.55
N GLU A 14 -6.86 0.28 20.37
CA GLU A 14 -7.40 -0.99 19.88
C GLU A 14 -8.82 -0.84 19.28
N ASN A 15 -9.69 -0.04 19.90
CA ASN A 15 -11.00 0.27 19.31
C ASN A 15 -10.85 0.97 17.94
N ARG A 16 -9.91 1.91 17.82
CA ARG A 16 -9.60 2.58 16.56
C ARG A 16 -9.23 1.60 15.44
N LYS A 17 -8.44 0.56 15.73
CA LYS A 17 -8.08 -0.45 14.72
C LYS A 17 -9.30 -1.22 14.21
N VAL A 18 -10.20 -1.57 15.12
CA VAL A 18 -11.45 -2.27 14.80
C VAL A 18 -12.34 -1.38 13.91
N ASP A 19 -12.51 -0.12 14.28
CA ASP A 19 -13.24 0.87 13.48
C ASP A 19 -12.64 1.01 12.08
N HIS A 20 -11.30 1.15 11.98
CA HIS A 20 -10.60 1.24 10.70
C HIS A 20 -10.84 0.04 9.81
N ILE A 21 -10.81 -1.19 10.35
CA ILE A 21 -11.13 -2.39 9.58
C ILE A 21 -12.57 -2.31 9.07
N HIS A 22 -13.55 -2.13 9.95
CA HIS A 22 -14.97 -2.11 9.55
C HIS A 22 -15.28 -1.00 8.54
N LEU A 23 -14.79 0.22 8.78
CA LEU A 23 -15.03 1.36 7.91
C LEU A 23 -14.29 1.23 6.58
N SER A 24 -13.10 0.63 6.55
CA SER A 24 -12.37 0.40 5.29
C SER A 24 -13.08 -0.58 4.34
N LEU A 25 -13.96 -1.42 4.88
CA LEU A 25 -14.78 -2.37 4.12
C LEU A 25 -16.07 -1.74 3.59
N ASP A 26 -16.54 -0.66 4.21
CA ASP A 26 -17.73 0.07 3.77
C ASP A 26 -17.49 0.70 2.39
N SER A 27 -18.43 0.50 1.47
CA SER A 27 -18.45 1.09 0.13
C SER A 27 -18.47 2.61 0.17
N ASN A 28 -19.09 3.22 1.18
CA ASN A 28 -19.15 4.69 1.34
C ASN A 28 -17.77 5.30 1.53
N ASN A 29 -16.83 4.54 2.11
CA ASN A 29 -15.46 4.97 2.35
C ASN A 29 -14.51 4.62 1.18
N GLN A 30 -15.05 4.13 0.08
CA GLN A 30 -14.32 3.98 -1.18
C GLN A 30 -14.60 5.18 -2.08
N THR A 31 -13.63 5.51 -2.94
CA THR A 31 -13.73 6.54 -3.99
C THR A 31 -13.65 5.89 -5.36
N SER A 32 -14.27 4.72 -5.56
CA SER A 32 -14.20 3.96 -6.81
C SER A 32 -14.77 4.72 -8.02
N GLU A 33 -15.65 5.69 -7.77
CA GLU A 33 -16.20 6.63 -8.75
C GLU A 33 -15.15 7.57 -9.35
N PHE A 34 -14.03 7.78 -8.64
CA PHE A 34 -12.87 8.56 -9.10
C PHE A 34 -11.74 7.68 -9.64
N SER A 35 -12.00 6.38 -9.78
CA SER A 35 -11.01 5.43 -10.27
C SER A 35 -10.83 5.54 -11.78
N GLU A 36 -9.60 5.76 -12.22
CA GLU A 36 -9.28 6.01 -13.63
C GLU A 36 -8.75 4.78 -14.37
N PHE A 37 -8.74 3.58 -13.78
CA PHE A 37 -8.26 2.37 -14.48
C PHE A 37 -9.00 2.10 -15.79
N SER A 38 -10.26 2.54 -15.91
CA SER A 38 -11.08 2.42 -17.13
C SER A 38 -10.60 3.32 -18.28
N GLN A 39 -9.79 4.35 -17.98
CA GLN A 39 -9.18 5.24 -18.97
C GLN A 39 -7.96 4.62 -19.65
N ILE A 40 -7.48 3.47 -19.17
CA ILE A 40 -6.33 2.76 -19.74
C ILE A 40 -6.83 1.52 -20.47
N GLU A 41 -6.49 1.43 -21.75
CA GLU A 41 -6.76 0.25 -22.58
C GLU A 41 -5.44 -0.47 -22.85
N LEU A 42 -5.39 -1.77 -22.52
CA LEU A 42 -4.36 -2.65 -23.04
C LEU A 42 -4.72 -3.03 -24.48
N ILE A 43 -3.74 -2.98 -25.38
CA ILE A 43 -3.93 -3.27 -26.80
C ILE A 43 -3.94 -4.79 -26.97
N HIS A 44 -5.12 -5.33 -27.26
CA HIS A 44 -5.29 -6.77 -27.47
C HIS A 44 -4.52 -7.24 -28.72
N GLU A 45 -3.75 -8.31 -28.54
CA GLU A 45 -3.24 -9.13 -29.64
C GLU A 45 -4.18 -10.31 -29.88
N ALA A 46 -4.79 -10.35 -31.06
CA ALA A 46 -5.77 -11.37 -31.44
C ALA A 46 -5.10 -12.69 -31.84
N LEU A 47 -3.81 -12.66 -32.19
CA LEU A 47 -3.02 -13.84 -32.56
C LEU A 47 -1.68 -13.86 -31.79
N PRO A 48 -1.70 -14.09 -30.46
CA PRO A 48 -0.48 -14.14 -29.67
C PRO A 48 0.38 -15.35 -30.09
N ASP A 49 1.70 -15.15 -30.13
CA ASP A 49 2.69 -16.18 -30.51
C ASP A 49 3.47 -16.66 -29.27
N LEU A 50 2.71 -17.08 -28.25
CA LEU A 50 3.22 -17.72 -27.03
C LEU A 50 2.12 -18.59 -26.42
N ASN A 51 2.45 -19.53 -25.53
CA ASN A 51 1.46 -20.23 -24.71
C ASN A 51 1.23 -19.47 -23.40
N LEU A 52 0.01 -19.56 -22.85
CA LEU A 52 -0.32 -18.93 -21.57
C LEU A 52 0.55 -19.48 -20.40
N GLU A 53 0.94 -20.76 -20.46
CA GLU A 53 1.79 -21.38 -19.44
C GLU A 53 3.24 -20.87 -19.45
N ASP A 54 3.70 -20.37 -20.60
CA ASP A 54 5.05 -19.81 -20.78
C ASP A 54 5.17 -18.37 -20.24
N VAL A 55 4.06 -17.76 -19.81
CA VAL A 55 4.03 -16.41 -19.27
C VAL A 55 4.66 -16.37 -17.87
N ASP A 56 5.71 -15.57 -17.78
CA ASP A 56 6.46 -15.32 -16.56
C ASP A 56 6.06 -13.98 -15.93
N ILE A 57 5.70 -14.02 -14.64
CA ILE A 57 5.34 -12.84 -13.85
C ILE A 57 6.31 -12.62 -12.69
N THR A 58 7.46 -13.29 -12.69
CA THR A 58 8.53 -12.97 -11.75
C THR A 58 8.96 -11.51 -11.91
N SER A 59 9.41 -10.92 -10.81
CA SER A 59 9.75 -9.50 -10.76
C SER A 59 10.89 -9.25 -9.78
N THR A 60 11.62 -8.17 -10.01
CA THR A 60 12.61 -7.67 -9.06
C THR A 60 12.15 -6.34 -8.47
N ALA A 61 12.24 -6.20 -7.15
CA ALA A 61 12.00 -4.94 -6.44
C ALA A 61 12.94 -4.83 -5.24
N LEU A 62 13.43 -3.63 -4.93
CA LEU A 62 14.44 -3.41 -3.88
C LEU A 62 15.71 -4.28 -4.05
N ASN A 63 16.05 -4.64 -5.29
CA ASN A 63 17.11 -5.60 -5.64
C ASN A 63 16.90 -7.02 -5.10
N LEU A 64 15.65 -7.42 -4.84
CA LEU A 64 15.24 -8.76 -4.43
C LEU A 64 14.32 -9.36 -5.49
N ASP A 65 14.41 -10.67 -5.69
CA ASP A 65 13.58 -11.40 -6.65
C ASP A 65 12.31 -11.94 -5.98
N PHE A 66 11.18 -11.75 -6.67
CA PHE A 66 9.85 -12.17 -6.25
C PHE A 66 9.20 -13.04 -7.32
N LYS A 67 8.30 -13.93 -6.88
CA LYS A 67 7.51 -14.77 -7.78
C LYS A 67 6.42 -14.00 -8.53
N THR A 68 6.04 -12.84 -8.01
CA THR A 68 4.98 -11.98 -8.54
C THR A 68 5.35 -10.51 -8.27
N PRO A 69 4.84 -9.55 -9.06
CA PRO A 69 5.06 -8.12 -8.82
C PRO A 69 4.07 -7.56 -7.79
N PHE A 70 3.66 -8.38 -6.82
CA PHE A 70 2.54 -8.08 -5.96
C PHE A 70 2.93 -7.92 -4.50
N LEU A 71 2.24 -6.98 -3.86
CA LEU A 71 2.40 -6.59 -2.48
C LEU A 71 1.06 -6.71 -1.75
N ILE A 72 1.04 -7.38 -0.61
CA ILE A 72 0.00 -7.16 0.41
C ILE A 72 0.33 -5.80 1.05
N SER A 73 -0.40 -4.75 0.71
CA SER A 73 -0.11 -3.39 1.20
C SER A 73 -0.30 -3.30 2.72
N SER A 74 0.42 -2.36 3.35
CA SER A 74 0.27 -2.07 4.78
C SER A 74 -1.18 -1.80 5.15
N MET A 75 -1.68 -2.60 6.09
CA MET A 75 -3.02 -2.51 6.64
C MET A 75 -2.93 -2.54 8.16
N THR A 76 -3.86 -1.85 8.82
CA THR A 76 -4.07 -2.02 10.25
C THR A 76 -4.68 -3.40 10.46
N ALA A 77 -3.91 -4.35 11.01
CA ALA A 77 -4.37 -5.68 11.33
C ALA A 77 -4.05 -6.02 12.79
N GLY A 78 -5.03 -6.63 13.47
CA GLY A 78 -4.85 -7.34 14.73
C GLY A 78 -5.51 -6.70 15.96
N HIS A 79 -6.40 -7.46 16.63
CA HIS A 79 -6.28 -7.75 18.07
C HIS A 79 -7.10 -8.98 18.56
N VAL A 80 -6.52 -9.66 19.58
CA VAL A 80 -6.95 -10.64 20.62
C VAL A 80 -8.25 -11.47 20.52
N ARG A 81 -9.25 -11.12 19.73
CA ARG A 81 -10.53 -11.85 19.67
C ARG A 81 -10.83 -12.34 18.25
N GLY A 82 -10.19 -13.44 17.86
CA GLY A 82 -10.80 -14.38 16.89
C GLY A 82 -9.92 -14.88 15.77
N VAL A 83 -9.09 -14.03 15.15
CA VAL A 83 -8.21 -14.43 14.03
C VAL A 83 -6.97 -13.55 14.03
N ASP A 84 -5.79 -14.16 14.03
CA ASP A 84 -4.55 -13.44 13.78
C ASP A 84 -4.37 -13.28 12.25
N LEU A 85 -4.94 -12.18 11.74
CA LEU A 85 -5.00 -11.88 10.31
C LEU A 85 -3.60 -11.68 9.71
N ASN A 86 -2.66 -11.12 10.49
CA ASN A 86 -1.27 -10.99 10.08
C ASN A 86 -0.62 -12.35 9.81
N LEU A 87 -0.91 -13.38 10.61
CA LEU A 87 -0.42 -14.74 10.34
C LEU A 87 -1.00 -15.33 9.06
N ARG A 88 -2.29 -15.10 8.78
CA ARG A 88 -2.91 -15.56 7.52
C ARG A 88 -2.24 -14.90 6.32
N PHE A 89 -2.05 -13.58 6.36
CA PHE A 89 -1.35 -12.86 5.30
C PHE A 89 0.08 -13.34 5.15
N ALA A 90 0.82 -13.54 6.25
CA ALA A 90 2.20 -13.99 6.21
C ALA A 90 2.35 -15.39 5.58
N ARG A 91 1.48 -16.34 5.94
CA ARG A 91 1.46 -17.68 5.31
C ARG A 91 1.15 -17.62 3.83
N ALA A 92 0.13 -16.85 3.46
CA ALA A 92 -0.27 -16.69 2.06
C ALA A 92 0.82 -16.00 1.23
N ALA A 93 1.44 -14.95 1.78
CA ALA A 93 2.55 -14.24 1.17
C ALA A 93 3.77 -15.14 0.99
N GLU A 94 4.18 -15.91 2.00
CA GLU A 94 5.30 -16.87 1.85
C GLU A 94 5.00 -17.92 0.77
N ALA A 95 3.81 -18.54 0.84
CA ALA A 95 3.45 -19.62 -0.07
C ALA A 95 3.42 -19.16 -1.53
N ARG A 96 2.91 -17.94 -1.78
CA ARG A 96 2.79 -17.37 -3.13
C ARG A 96 4.00 -16.53 -3.56
N GLY A 97 4.90 -16.19 -2.64
CA GLY A 97 6.06 -15.34 -2.90
C GLY A 97 5.71 -13.87 -3.11
N TRP A 98 4.68 -13.37 -2.42
CA TRP A 98 4.32 -11.94 -2.43
C TRP A 98 5.10 -11.20 -1.36
N LEU A 99 5.40 -9.93 -1.61
CA LEU A 99 5.89 -9.01 -0.59
C LEU A 99 4.73 -8.64 0.35
N MET A 100 5.00 -8.42 1.64
CA MET A 100 3.96 -8.01 2.60
C MET A 100 4.42 -6.81 3.43
N GLY A 101 3.67 -5.73 3.38
CA GLY A 101 3.82 -4.63 4.33
C GLY A 101 2.97 -4.85 5.56
N VAL A 102 3.55 -4.72 6.75
CA VAL A 102 2.77 -4.74 8.00
C VAL A 102 2.08 -3.39 8.25
N GLY A 103 1.12 -3.38 9.17
CA GLY A 103 0.56 -2.13 9.71
C GLY A 103 1.59 -1.32 10.49
N SER A 104 1.24 -0.09 10.83
CA SER A 104 2.14 0.82 11.56
C SER A 104 2.67 0.18 12.86
N GLN A 105 4.00 0.11 12.96
CA GLN A 105 4.76 -0.36 14.11
C GLN A 105 4.86 0.68 15.23
N ARG A 106 4.12 1.81 15.14
CA ARG A 106 4.09 2.88 16.15
C ARG A 106 3.95 2.35 17.59
N ARG A 107 3.15 1.30 17.80
CA ARG A 107 2.92 0.73 19.13
C ARG A 107 4.21 0.21 19.77
N GLU A 108 5.12 -0.38 18.99
CA GLU A 108 6.40 -0.91 19.49
C GLU A 108 7.32 0.15 20.06
N LEU A 109 7.16 1.43 19.66
CA LEU A 109 7.93 2.54 20.22
C LEU A 109 7.59 2.81 21.69
N THR A 110 6.41 2.39 22.14
CA THR A 110 5.91 2.67 23.50
C THR A 110 5.58 1.41 24.30
N ASP A 111 5.36 0.28 23.64
CA ASP A 111 4.98 -0.99 24.25
C ASP A 111 6.03 -2.07 23.92
N PRO A 112 6.91 -2.42 24.88
CA PRO A 112 7.93 -3.45 24.70
C PRO A 112 7.37 -4.86 24.43
N GLU A 113 6.10 -5.14 24.72
CA GLU A 113 5.50 -6.46 24.44
C GLU A 113 4.99 -6.58 23.01
N ALA A 114 4.81 -5.46 22.30
CA ALA A 114 4.25 -5.45 20.93
C ALA A 114 5.12 -6.24 19.92
N LYS A 115 6.45 -6.23 20.11
CA LYS A 115 7.39 -7.02 19.29
C LYS A 115 7.20 -8.55 19.37
N SER A 116 6.48 -9.05 20.37
CA SER A 116 6.19 -10.49 20.49
C SER A 116 5.29 -11.01 19.36
N GLU A 117 4.48 -10.14 18.75
CA GLU A 117 3.63 -10.47 17.60
C GLU A 117 4.47 -10.95 16.41
N TRP A 118 5.59 -10.29 16.14
CA TRP A 118 6.46 -10.60 15.00
C TRP A 118 7.19 -11.92 15.15
N LYS A 119 7.53 -12.31 16.39
CA LYS A 119 8.10 -13.63 16.66
C LYS A 119 7.16 -14.74 16.21
N ARG A 120 5.88 -14.64 16.56
CA ARG A 120 4.85 -15.61 16.15
C ARG A 120 4.66 -15.62 14.62
N LEU A 121 4.73 -14.44 13.99
CA LEU A 121 4.68 -14.32 12.53
C LEU A 121 5.85 -15.05 11.86
N ARG A 122 7.07 -14.85 12.36
CA ARG A 122 8.27 -15.53 11.84
C ARG A 122 8.29 -17.03 12.08
N GLU A 123 7.66 -17.51 13.15
CA GLU A 123 7.49 -18.96 13.39
C GLU A 123 6.61 -19.63 12.32
N VAL A 124 5.58 -18.93 11.81
CA VAL A 124 4.65 -19.50 10.82
C VAL A 124 5.05 -19.23 9.37
N ALA A 125 5.84 -18.19 9.14
CA ALA A 125 6.28 -17.75 7.82
C ALA A 125 7.75 -17.24 7.90
N PRO A 126 8.73 -18.13 8.08
CA PRO A 126 10.13 -17.76 8.34
C PRO A 126 10.84 -17.12 7.14
N ARG A 127 10.32 -17.27 5.92
CA ARG A 127 10.94 -16.78 4.67
C ARG A 127 10.15 -15.67 3.98
N VAL A 128 8.98 -15.31 4.51
CA VAL A 128 8.20 -14.19 3.97
C VAL A 128 9.03 -12.91 3.96
N GLN A 129 8.99 -12.17 2.87
CA GLN A 129 9.63 -10.87 2.80
C GLN A 129 8.67 -9.82 3.36
N LEU A 130 9.13 -9.07 4.37
CA LEU A 130 8.30 -8.10 5.09
C LEU A 130 8.84 -6.68 4.94
N LEU A 131 7.93 -5.73 4.77
CA LEU A 131 8.22 -4.31 4.91
C LEU A 131 7.69 -3.84 6.26
N GLY A 132 8.58 -3.22 7.05
CA GLY A 132 8.20 -2.48 8.25
C GLY A 132 7.39 -1.24 7.87
N ASN A 133 6.75 -0.61 8.86
CA ASN A 133 5.92 0.56 8.59
C ASN A 133 5.89 1.55 9.76
N ILE A 134 6.15 2.83 9.48
CA ILE A 134 6.02 3.94 10.43
C ILE A 134 5.39 5.16 9.76
N GLY A 135 4.63 5.94 10.54
CA GLY A 135 4.06 7.20 10.05
C GLY A 135 5.07 8.33 10.09
N ILE A 136 5.04 9.23 9.10
CA ILE A 136 5.94 10.37 9.03
C ILE A 136 5.85 11.27 10.28
N SER A 137 4.66 11.41 10.86
CA SER A 137 4.44 12.18 12.10
C SER A 137 5.17 11.57 13.31
N GLN A 138 5.26 10.24 13.37
CA GLN A 138 6.05 9.55 14.38
C GLN A 138 7.54 9.63 14.08
N LEU A 139 7.92 9.42 12.81
CA LEU A 139 9.33 9.42 12.41
C LEU A 139 10.06 10.71 12.81
N ILE A 140 9.37 11.86 12.75
CA ILE A 140 9.91 13.17 13.19
C ILE A 140 10.41 13.12 14.65
N GLN A 141 9.78 12.32 15.50
CA GLN A 141 10.09 12.20 16.93
C GLN A 141 10.90 10.93 17.27
N THR A 142 11.18 10.09 16.27
CA THR A 142 11.84 8.79 16.45
C THR A 142 13.28 8.84 15.94
N SER A 143 14.23 8.41 16.77
CA SER A 143 15.64 8.30 16.37
C SER A 143 15.84 7.21 15.32
N THR A 144 16.89 7.30 14.49
CA THR A 144 17.20 6.25 13.52
C THR A 144 17.45 4.90 14.21
N LYS A 145 18.02 4.90 15.43
CA LYS A 145 18.25 3.67 16.19
C LYS A 145 16.94 2.96 16.57
N GLU A 146 15.93 3.71 16.98
CA GLU A 146 14.61 3.13 17.27
C GLU A 146 13.97 2.56 15.99
N VAL A 147 14.12 3.23 14.84
CA VAL A 147 13.64 2.70 13.55
C VAL A 147 14.40 1.42 13.16
N GLU A 148 15.72 1.35 13.40
CA GLU A 148 16.51 0.11 13.24
C GLU A 148 15.98 -1.02 14.12
N ASP A 149 15.57 -0.72 15.35
CA ASP A 149 15.01 -1.72 16.25
C ASP A 149 13.66 -2.23 15.74
N LEU A 150 12.83 -1.38 15.10
CA LEU A 150 11.60 -1.79 14.41
C LEU A 150 11.88 -2.68 13.18
N VAL A 151 12.93 -2.36 12.42
CA VAL A 151 13.39 -3.19 11.29
C VAL A 151 13.84 -4.56 11.81
N GLY A 152 14.66 -4.56 12.87
CA GLY A 152 15.22 -5.77 13.46
C GLY A 152 14.17 -6.67 14.12
N SER A 153 13.19 -6.10 14.82
CA SER A 153 12.12 -6.88 15.47
C SER A 153 11.26 -7.65 14.47
N LEU A 154 11.04 -7.06 13.29
CA LEU A 154 10.29 -7.67 12.21
C LEU A 154 11.17 -8.50 11.26
N GLU A 155 12.49 -8.35 11.32
CA GLU A 155 13.43 -8.81 10.29
C GLU A 155 13.04 -8.29 8.88
N ALA A 156 12.70 -6.99 8.81
CA ALA A 156 12.17 -6.39 7.61
C ALA A 156 13.24 -6.25 6.51
N CYS A 157 12.85 -6.44 5.25
CA CYS A 157 13.72 -6.21 4.08
C CYS A 157 13.65 -4.75 3.58
N GLY A 158 12.82 -3.92 4.20
CA GLY A 158 12.63 -2.50 3.88
C GLY A 158 11.70 -1.83 4.90
N MET A 159 11.69 -0.51 4.93
CA MET A 159 10.87 0.28 5.86
C MET A 159 9.99 1.26 5.09
N ILE A 160 8.67 1.11 5.22
CA ILE A 160 7.69 2.06 4.70
C ILE A 160 7.58 3.23 5.65
N VAL A 161 7.74 4.45 5.13
CA VAL A 161 7.33 5.69 5.78
C VAL A 161 6.04 6.16 5.10
N HIS A 162 4.91 6.01 5.80
CA HIS A 162 3.62 6.42 5.24
C HIS A 162 3.35 7.92 5.46
N LEU A 163 2.74 8.53 4.45
CA LEU A 163 2.29 9.92 4.42
C LEU A 163 0.77 9.91 4.45
N ASN A 164 0.21 10.48 5.51
CA ASN A 164 -1.23 10.40 5.79
C ASN A 164 -1.77 11.75 6.31
N ALA A 165 -1.34 12.86 5.71
CA ALA A 165 -1.65 14.20 6.21
C ALA A 165 -3.16 14.49 6.30
N LEU A 166 -3.94 14.06 5.29
CA LEU A 166 -5.40 14.21 5.32
C LEU A 166 -6.02 13.40 6.47
N GLN A 167 -5.55 12.16 6.66
CA GLN A 167 -6.00 11.31 7.75
C GLN A 167 -5.71 11.97 9.10
N GLU A 168 -4.47 12.38 9.37
CA GLU A 168 -4.08 13.00 10.64
C GLU A 168 -4.79 14.34 10.91
N GLY A 169 -5.21 15.05 9.85
CA GLY A 169 -6.00 16.28 9.96
C GLY A 169 -7.49 16.06 10.25
N LEU A 170 -8.04 14.90 9.87
CA LEU A 170 -9.46 14.56 10.06
C LEU A 170 -9.69 13.55 11.20
N GLN A 171 -8.64 12.89 11.68
CA GLN A 171 -8.72 11.94 12.79
C GLN A 171 -8.97 12.68 14.12
N PRO A 172 -9.95 12.27 14.95
CA PRO A 172 -10.22 12.91 16.24
C PRO A 172 -9.00 12.97 17.17
N GLU A 173 -8.21 11.90 17.19
CA GLU A 173 -6.94 11.79 17.92
C GLU A 173 -5.71 11.91 17.00
N GLY A 174 -5.84 12.63 15.88
CA GLY A 174 -4.76 12.84 14.91
C GLY A 174 -3.57 13.61 15.45
N THR A 175 -2.41 13.40 14.84
CA THR A 175 -1.12 14.04 15.13
C THR A 175 -0.63 14.80 13.87
N PRO A 176 -1.28 15.92 13.46
CA PRO A 176 -0.98 16.64 12.22
C PRO A 176 0.29 17.52 12.29
N GLN A 177 1.34 17.05 12.98
CA GLN A 177 2.64 17.73 13.10
C GLN A 177 3.65 17.15 12.10
N PHE A 178 3.68 17.71 10.88
CA PHE A 178 4.49 17.21 9.75
C PHE A 178 5.74 18.07 9.47
N ARG A 179 5.94 19.16 10.23
CA ARG A 179 7.09 20.05 10.06
C ARG A 179 8.41 19.30 10.29
N GLY A 180 9.36 19.45 9.37
CA GLY A 180 10.65 18.75 9.41
C GLY A 180 10.59 17.30 8.92
N GLY A 181 9.42 16.78 8.54
CA GLY A 181 9.26 15.40 8.09
C GLY A 181 10.10 15.06 6.85
N PHE A 182 10.21 15.99 5.90
CA PHE A 182 11.00 15.75 4.69
C PHE A 182 12.49 15.59 4.98
N ASP A 183 13.06 16.49 5.79
CA ASP A 183 14.48 16.44 6.18
C ASP A 183 14.75 15.14 6.96
N ARG A 184 13.86 14.81 7.90
CA ARG A 184 13.95 13.56 8.68
C ARG A 184 13.86 12.31 7.80
N LEU A 185 13.00 12.30 6.79
CA LEU A 185 12.86 11.21 5.81
C LEU A 185 14.15 11.06 4.99
N GLN A 186 14.74 12.17 4.55
CA GLN A 186 16.01 12.17 3.84
C GLN A 186 17.12 11.56 4.71
N ASP A 187 17.26 12.04 5.95
CA ASP A 187 18.24 11.51 6.91
C ASP A 187 18.05 10.00 7.13
N LEU A 188 16.80 9.54 7.25
CA LEU A 188 16.50 8.12 7.41
C LEU A 188 16.93 7.33 6.18
N ALA A 189 16.55 7.77 4.98
CA ALA A 189 16.88 7.10 3.73
C ALA A 189 18.39 7.04 3.46
N GLU A 190 19.18 7.94 4.06
CA GLU A 190 20.64 7.92 3.97
C GLU A 190 21.32 6.99 4.97
N THR A 191 20.69 6.71 6.12
CA THR A 191 21.35 6.09 7.27
C THR A 191 20.78 4.75 7.70
N LEU A 192 19.54 4.44 7.35
CA LEU A 192 18.89 3.17 7.71
C LEU A 192 19.55 2.01 6.94
N SER A 193 19.70 0.87 7.62
CA SER A 193 20.34 -0.35 7.12
C SER A 193 19.57 -1.04 5.98
N VAL A 194 18.28 -0.74 5.85
CA VAL A 194 17.37 -1.28 4.82
C VAL A 194 16.79 -0.18 3.95
N PRO A 195 16.36 -0.48 2.71
CA PRO A 195 15.73 0.49 1.83
C PRO A 195 14.51 1.17 2.47
N VAL A 196 14.44 2.51 2.32
CA VAL A 196 13.26 3.29 2.71
C VAL A 196 12.31 3.42 1.52
N ILE A 197 11.03 3.13 1.76
CA ILE A 197 9.93 3.25 0.82
C ILE A 197 9.00 4.36 1.33
N VAL A 198 8.60 5.28 0.45
CA VAL A 198 7.60 6.30 0.81
C VAL A 198 6.26 5.87 0.25
N LYS A 199 5.20 5.98 1.04
CA LYS A 199 3.87 5.51 0.64
C LYS A 199 2.79 6.50 1.06
N GLU A 200 1.83 6.78 0.18
CA GLU A 200 0.61 7.51 0.58
C GLU A 200 -0.45 6.56 1.17
N THR A 201 -1.57 7.10 1.63
CA THR A 201 -2.70 6.39 2.21
C THR A 201 -4.03 6.73 1.50
N GLY A 202 -4.07 6.90 0.17
CA GLY A 202 -5.31 7.01 -0.60
C GLY A 202 -5.58 8.35 -1.30
N CYS A 203 -4.65 9.30 -1.23
CA CYS A 203 -4.72 10.63 -1.84
C CYS A 203 -3.63 10.88 -2.90
N GLY A 204 -2.70 9.95 -3.13
CA GLY A 204 -1.76 10.04 -4.25
C GLY A 204 -0.66 11.10 -4.11
N PHE A 205 0.16 11.25 -5.16
CA PHE A 205 1.31 12.14 -5.15
C PHE A 205 1.25 13.20 -6.25
N SER A 206 1.59 14.43 -5.89
CA SER A 206 1.79 15.50 -6.85
C SER A 206 3.17 15.41 -7.50
N GLU A 207 3.29 15.97 -8.72
CA GLU A 207 4.56 16.08 -9.43
C GLU A 207 5.64 16.79 -8.59
N ASN A 208 5.27 17.84 -7.85
CA ASN A 208 6.19 18.58 -7.01
C ASN A 208 6.75 17.72 -5.86
N THR A 209 5.89 16.92 -5.20
CA THR A 209 6.34 15.99 -4.16
C THR A 209 7.26 14.92 -4.75
N LEU A 210 6.91 14.36 -5.91
CA LEU A 210 7.73 13.35 -6.59
C LEU A 210 9.10 13.90 -7.00
N LYS A 211 9.17 15.11 -7.56
CA LYS A 211 10.44 15.79 -7.88
C LYS A 211 11.35 15.96 -6.67
N ARG A 212 10.78 16.31 -5.51
CA ARG A 212 11.52 16.42 -4.25
C ARG A 212 12.03 15.06 -3.78
N LEU A 213 11.19 14.02 -3.84
CA LEU A 213 11.59 12.65 -3.49
C LEU A 213 12.70 12.12 -4.40
N SER A 214 12.74 12.52 -5.68
CA SER A 214 13.81 12.15 -6.63
C SER A 214 15.19 12.67 -6.22
N GLN A 215 15.26 13.63 -5.30
CA GLN A 215 16.51 14.19 -4.77
C GLN A 215 16.97 13.47 -3.48
N THR A 216 16.23 12.46 -3.02
CA THR A 216 16.55 11.68 -1.81
C THR A 216 17.07 10.29 -2.17
N LYS A 217 17.52 9.52 -1.17
CA LYS A 217 17.88 8.10 -1.32
C LYS A 217 16.72 7.12 -1.10
N VAL A 218 15.48 7.61 -1.06
CA VAL A 218 14.29 6.75 -1.03
C VAL A 218 14.37 5.77 -2.21
N ARG A 219 14.12 4.48 -1.94
CA ARG A 219 14.31 3.43 -2.95
C ARG A 219 13.07 3.13 -3.76
N ALA A 220 11.89 3.37 -3.20
CA ALA A 220 10.62 3.21 -3.89
C ALA A 220 9.56 4.21 -3.38
N VAL A 221 8.61 4.56 -4.25
CA VAL A 221 7.42 5.33 -3.92
C VAL A 221 6.18 4.52 -4.30
N ASP A 222 5.38 4.13 -3.31
CA ASP A 222 4.06 3.52 -3.52
C ASP A 222 2.97 4.60 -3.51
N VAL A 223 2.41 4.87 -4.68
CA VAL A 223 1.58 6.06 -4.87
C VAL A 223 0.32 6.07 -4.03
N SER A 224 -0.28 4.89 -3.77
CA SER A 224 -1.52 4.75 -3.01
C SER A 224 -2.55 5.84 -3.31
N GLY A 225 -2.94 5.97 -4.57
CA GLY A 225 -3.74 7.09 -5.06
C GLY A 225 -5.22 7.04 -4.73
N LEU A 226 -5.91 8.12 -5.07
CA LEU A 226 -7.36 8.22 -5.09
C LEU A 226 -7.95 7.20 -6.09
N GLY A 227 -9.09 6.62 -5.75
CA GLY A 227 -9.76 5.57 -6.55
C GLY A 227 -10.05 4.28 -5.78
N GLY A 228 -9.60 4.19 -4.52
CA GLY A 228 -9.80 3.05 -3.64
C GLY A 228 -10.30 3.45 -2.26
N THR A 229 -9.67 2.93 -1.21
CA THR A 229 -10.01 3.26 0.17
C THR A 229 -9.58 4.69 0.48
N HIS A 230 -10.52 5.53 0.94
CA HIS A 230 -10.27 6.94 1.22
C HIS A 230 -10.28 7.23 2.72
N TRP A 231 -9.09 7.43 3.29
CA TRP A 231 -8.94 7.57 4.73
C TRP A 231 -9.61 8.83 5.29
N GLY A 232 -9.76 9.90 4.50
CA GLY A 232 -10.56 11.05 4.91
C GLY A 232 -12.04 10.70 5.17
N ARG A 233 -12.61 9.77 4.38
CA ARG A 233 -14.00 9.30 4.59
C ARG A 233 -14.09 8.39 5.81
N ILE A 234 -13.09 7.53 6.01
CA ILE A 234 -12.97 6.67 7.20
C ILE A 234 -12.95 7.52 8.48
N GLU A 235 -12.08 8.53 8.57
CA GLU A 235 -12.01 9.37 9.78
C GLU A 235 -13.27 10.23 9.98
N GLY A 236 -13.92 10.63 8.87
CA GLY A 236 -15.26 11.22 8.88
C GLY A 236 -16.31 10.31 9.51
N GLY A 237 -16.32 9.03 9.13
CA GLY A 237 -17.20 8.00 9.67
C GLY A 237 -16.96 7.67 11.15
N ARG A 238 -15.76 7.98 11.67
CA ARG A 238 -15.43 7.87 13.11
C ARG A 238 -15.87 9.07 13.93
N SER A 239 -16.13 10.21 13.27
CA SER A 239 -16.49 11.46 13.92
C SER A 239 -17.97 11.50 14.29
N GLN A 240 -18.33 12.28 15.32
CA GLN A 240 -19.73 12.45 15.71
C GLN A 240 -20.50 13.25 14.65
N LYS A 241 -21.78 12.89 14.42
CA LYS A 241 -22.61 13.58 13.43
C LYS A 241 -22.77 15.06 13.77
N GLY A 242 -22.44 15.93 12.81
CA GLY A 242 -22.51 17.38 12.93
C GLY A 242 -21.25 18.04 13.52
N ASP A 243 -20.26 17.25 13.93
CA ASP A 243 -18.97 17.73 14.40
C ASP A 243 -18.15 18.39 13.28
N LEU A 244 -17.18 19.23 13.66
CA LEU A 244 -16.29 19.93 12.74
C LEU A 244 -15.53 18.95 11.83
N LEU A 245 -14.95 17.90 12.40
CA LEU A 245 -14.16 16.90 11.65
C LEU A 245 -15.03 16.14 10.65
N GLN A 246 -16.27 15.81 11.04
CA GLN A 246 -17.23 15.15 10.17
C GLN A 246 -17.58 16.04 8.97
N LYS A 247 -17.92 17.31 9.18
CA LYS A 247 -18.21 18.28 8.09
C LYS A 247 -17.00 18.56 7.21
N ALA A 248 -15.81 18.64 7.81
CA ALA A 248 -14.57 18.78 7.05
C ALA A 248 -14.34 17.55 6.17
N SER A 249 -14.54 16.34 6.69
CA SER A 249 -14.41 15.11 5.90
C SER A 249 -15.35 15.06 4.70
N GLU A 250 -16.59 15.55 4.84
CA GLU A 250 -17.56 15.67 3.74
C GLU A 250 -17.06 16.65 2.66
N SER A 251 -16.39 17.73 3.07
CA SER A 251 -15.81 18.71 2.14
C SER A 251 -14.57 18.18 1.40
N PHE A 252 -13.87 17.21 1.99
CA PHE A 252 -12.64 16.60 1.46
C PHE A 252 -12.88 15.16 0.96
N GLN A 253 -14.13 14.78 0.69
CA GLN A 253 -14.50 13.39 0.40
C GLN A 253 -13.95 12.86 -0.94
N ASP A 254 -13.50 13.74 -1.82
CA ASP A 254 -12.90 13.46 -3.13
C ASP A 254 -11.47 14.03 -3.25
N TRP A 255 -10.85 14.41 -2.13
CA TRP A 255 -9.52 15.01 -2.12
C TRP A 255 -8.43 14.00 -2.49
N GLY A 256 -7.68 14.29 -3.55
CA GLY A 256 -6.47 13.55 -3.88
C GLY A 256 -6.15 13.57 -5.37
N ILE A 257 -5.10 12.84 -5.71
CA ILE A 257 -4.63 12.58 -7.07
C ILE A 257 -4.85 11.08 -7.31
N SER A 258 -5.42 10.75 -8.48
CA SER A 258 -5.76 9.36 -8.80
C SER A 258 -4.52 8.47 -8.81
N THR A 259 -4.71 7.16 -8.61
CA THR A 259 -3.62 6.19 -8.77
C THR A 259 -3.00 6.26 -10.16
N VAL A 260 -3.83 6.39 -11.20
CA VAL A 260 -3.39 6.41 -12.59
C VAL A 260 -2.57 7.67 -12.89
N GLU A 261 -3.05 8.83 -12.47
CA GLU A 261 -2.33 10.11 -12.62
C GLU A 261 -1.02 10.11 -11.84
N SER A 262 -1.04 9.62 -10.59
CA SER A 262 0.17 9.53 -9.75
C SER A 262 1.24 8.63 -10.38
N VAL A 263 0.84 7.44 -10.87
CA VAL A 263 1.76 6.51 -11.57
C VAL A 263 2.30 7.15 -12.85
N PHE A 264 1.41 7.70 -13.69
CA PHE A 264 1.81 8.32 -14.95
C PHE A 264 2.82 9.46 -14.73
N THR A 265 2.54 10.33 -13.77
CA THR A 265 3.40 11.45 -13.40
C THR A 265 4.74 10.94 -12.87
N ALA A 266 4.72 10.01 -11.92
CA ALA A 266 5.95 9.45 -11.33
C ALA A 266 6.83 8.78 -12.38
N VAL A 267 6.28 7.92 -13.25
CA VAL A 267 7.06 7.25 -14.30
C VAL A 267 7.60 8.26 -15.32
N SER A 268 6.82 9.28 -15.69
CA SER A 268 7.23 10.31 -16.65
C SER A 268 8.44 11.12 -16.18
N LEU A 269 8.62 11.28 -14.86
CA LEU A 269 9.79 11.95 -14.28
C LEU A 269 11.08 11.13 -14.37
N LYS A 270 11.00 9.83 -14.70
CA LYS A 270 12.13 8.88 -14.71
C LYS A 270 12.98 8.96 -13.43
N PRO A 271 12.35 8.81 -12.25
CA PRO A 271 13.04 8.97 -10.98
C PRO A 271 14.09 7.88 -10.76
N PRO A 272 15.07 8.12 -9.85
CA PRO A 272 16.04 7.09 -9.47
C PRO A 272 15.45 5.99 -8.55
N PHE A 273 14.25 6.21 -8.02
CA PHE A 273 13.50 5.27 -7.21
C PHE A 273 12.52 4.43 -8.05
N GLU A 274 12.12 3.28 -7.53
CA GLU A 274 11.08 2.47 -8.13
C GLU A 274 9.70 3.09 -7.93
N VAL A 275 8.86 3.11 -8.97
CA VAL A 275 7.45 3.52 -8.86
C VAL A 275 6.61 2.29 -8.57
N TRP A 276 5.89 2.27 -7.45
CA TRP A 276 4.94 1.22 -7.09
C TRP A 276 3.52 1.78 -7.16
N ALA A 277 2.57 0.92 -7.53
CA ALA A 277 1.18 1.31 -7.73
C ALA A 277 0.26 0.66 -6.70
N SER A 278 -0.46 1.45 -5.92
CA SER A 278 -1.59 0.97 -5.11
C SER A 278 -2.66 2.04 -5.02
N GLY A 279 -3.76 1.75 -4.33
CA GLY A 279 -4.95 2.59 -4.31
C GLY A 279 -5.89 2.19 -5.45
N GLY A 280 -7.07 1.68 -5.10
CA GLY A 280 -8.11 1.37 -6.09
C GLY A 280 -7.90 0.14 -6.97
N VAL A 281 -6.75 -0.54 -6.90
CA VAL A 281 -6.51 -1.78 -7.67
C VAL A 281 -7.46 -2.89 -7.18
N ARG A 282 -8.21 -3.53 -8.09
CA ARG A 282 -9.22 -4.56 -7.75
C ARG A 282 -9.06 -5.88 -8.50
N SER A 283 -8.20 -5.92 -9.52
CA SER A 283 -7.95 -7.11 -10.35
C SER A 283 -6.49 -7.20 -10.78
N GLY A 284 -6.07 -8.37 -11.23
CA GLY A 284 -4.79 -8.55 -11.93
C GLY A 284 -4.73 -7.80 -13.27
N LEU A 285 -5.89 -7.49 -13.88
CA LEU A 285 -5.96 -6.64 -15.07
C LEU A 285 -5.65 -5.17 -14.74
N ASP A 286 -6.15 -4.64 -13.62
CA ASP A 286 -5.77 -3.31 -13.13
C ASP A 286 -4.28 -3.25 -12.84
N ALA A 287 -3.74 -4.31 -12.24
CA ALA A 287 -2.31 -4.42 -11.98
C ALA A 287 -1.50 -4.47 -13.28
N ALA A 288 -1.94 -5.22 -14.29
CA ALA A 288 -1.31 -5.26 -15.61
C ALA A 288 -1.24 -3.87 -16.26
N LYS A 289 -2.30 -3.06 -16.12
CA LYS A 289 -2.29 -1.66 -16.59
C LYS A 289 -1.22 -0.82 -15.90
N MET A 290 -1.08 -0.91 -14.58
CA MET A 290 -0.05 -0.16 -13.85
C MET A 290 1.36 -0.61 -14.21
N LEU A 291 1.57 -1.92 -14.33
CA LEU A 291 2.85 -2.50 -14.74
C LEU A 291 3.21 -2.08 -16.16
N ALA A 292 2.27 -2.11 -17.10
CA ALA A 292 2.45 -1.63 -18.46
C ALA A 292 2.77 -0.12 -18.53
N MET A 293 2.21 0.68 -17.60
CA MET A 293 2.53 2.11 -17.46
C MET A 293 3.91 2.36 -16.85
N GLY A 294 4.58 1.33 -16.30
CA GLY A 294 5.95 1.42 -15.81
C GLY A 294 6.12 1.23 -14.31
N SER A 295 5.06 0.90 -13.55
CA SER A 295 5.24 0.52 -12.15
C SER A 295 6.03 -0.78 -12.02
N SER A 296 6.73 -0.98 -10.91
CA SER A 296 7.53 -2.18 -10.64
C SER A 296 6.83 -3.17 -9.72
N MET A 297 6.03 -2.66 -8.79
CA MET A 297 5.17 -3.46 -7.90
C MET A 297 3.74 -2.92 -7.90
N VAL A 298 2.78 -3.77 -7.56
CA VAL A 298 1.37 -3.42 -7.38
C VAL A 298 0.85 -3.89 -6.02
N GLY A 299 0.34 -2.97 -5.22
CA GLY A 299 -0.15 -3.20 -3.87
C GLY A 299 -1.67 -3.37 -3.79
N PHE A 300 -2.11 -4.35 -2.99
CA PHE A 300 -3.50 -4.62 -2.68
C PHE A 300 -3.75 -4.54 -1.17
N ALA A 301 -4.78 -3.80 -0.77
CA ALA A 301 -5.25 -3.72 0.63
C ALA A 301 -6.66 -4.32 0.77
N LYS A 302 -7.71 -3.50 0.60
CA LYS A 302 -9.11 -3.89 0.80
C LYS A 302 -9.52 -5.27 0.23
N PRO A 303 -9.23 -5.63 -1.04
CA PRO A 303 -9.63 -6.93 -1.56
C PRO A 303 -9.03 -8.12 -0.81
N LEU A 304 -7.79 -7.99 -0.33
CA LEU A 304 -7.14 -9.02 0.47
C LEU A 304 -7.61 -9.00 1.93
N LEU A 305 -7.95 -7.82 2.46
CA LEU A 305 -8.61 -7.69 3.77
C LEU A 305 -9.95 -8.43 3.79
N GLU A 306 -10.79 -8.19 2.78
CA GLU A 306 -12.09 -8.87 2.62
C GLU A 306 -11.91 -10.40 2.59
N ALA A 307 -11.04 -10.89 1.71
CA ALA A 307 -10.78 -12.32 1.57
C ALA A 307 -10.16 -12.93 2.83
N GLY A 308 -9.20 -12.25 3.47
CA GLY A 308 -8.51 -12.73 4.66
C GLY A 308 -9.40 -12.79 5.92
N LEU A 309 -10.38 -11.89 6.01
CA LEU A 309 -11.43 -11.94 7.04
C LEU A 309 -12.38 -13.11 6.84
N GLU A 310 -12.71 -13.44 5.59
CA GLU A 310 -13.51 -14.62 5.26
C GLU A 310 -12.78 -15.92 5.63
N SER A 311 -11.62 -16.19 5.05
CA SER A 311 -10.81 -17.37 5.38
C SER A 311 -9.40 -17.31 4.79
N GLU A 312 -8.50 -18.15 5.30
CA GLU A 312 -7.18 -18.34 4.66
C GLU A 312 -7.34 -18.84 3.21
N GLU A 313 -8.26 -19.76 2.95
CA GLU A 313 -8.54 -20.27 1.59
C GLU A 313 -9.04 -19.17 0.64
N SER A 314 -9.98 -18.32 1.07
CA SER A 314 -10.49 -17.21 0.25
C SER A 314 -9.37 -16.23 -0.12
N LEU A 315 -8.46 -15.93 0.83
CA LEU A 315 -7.27 -15.14 0.57
C LEU A 315 -6.37 -15.78 -0.50
N PHE A 316 -6.07 -17.08 -0.36
CA PHE A 316 -5.26 -17.82 -1.33
C PHE A 316 -5.89 -17.82 -2.73
N GLN A 317 -7.20 -18.04 -2.83
CA GLN A 317 -7.93 -18.02 -4.09
C GLN A 317 -7.92 -16.63 -4.73
N THR A 318 -8.09 -15.57 -3.94
CA THR A 318 -8.04 -14.19 -4.40
C THR A 318 -6.66 -13.83 -4.96
N MET A 319 -5.58 -14.17 -4.26
CA MET A 319 -4.22 -13.94 -4.75
C MET A 319 -3.92 -14.74 -6.02
N ARG A 320 -4.34 -16.01 -6.08
CA ARG A 320 -4.21 -16.85 -7.28
C ARG A 320 -4.95 -16.26 -8.48
N ARG A 321 -6.15 -15.72 -8.26
CA ARG A 321 -6.93 -15.04 -9.29
C ARG A 321 -6.17 -13.83 -9.83
N PHE A 322 -5.64 -12.97 -8.97
CA PHE A 322 -4.88 -11.78 -9.41
C PHE A 322 -3.64 -12.15 -10.23
N GLU A 323 -2.92 -13.21 -9.85
CA GLU A 323 -1.80 -13.73 -10.66
C GLU A 323 -2.26 -14.25 -12.03
N TYR A 324 -3.34 -15.02 -12.06
CA TYR A 324 -3.87 -15.55 -13.31
C TYR A 324 -4.37 -14.44 -14.25
N GLU A 325 -5.08 -13.45 -13.71
CA GLU A 325 -5.56 -12.29 -14.47
C GLU A 325 -4.39 -11.47 -15.05
N LEU A 326 -3.29 -11.31 -14.30
CA LEU A 326 -2.08 -10.69 -14.82
C LEU A 326 -1.47 -11.51 -15.96
N LYS A 327 -1.30 -12.83 -15.76
CA LYS A 327 -0.79 -13.73 -16.82
C LYS A 327 -1.64 -13.67 -18.08
N LEU A 328 -2.95 -13.64 -17.91
CA LEU A 328 -3.90 -13.54 -19.02
C LEU A 328 -3.76 -12.19 -19.76
N ALA A 329 -3.55 -11.09 -19.04
CA ALA A 329 -3.30 -9.79 -19.66
C ALA A 329 -1.98 -9.78 -20.46
N LEU A 330 -0.91 -10.39 -19.94
CA LEU A 330 0.36 -10.57 -20.64
C LEU A 330 0.18 -11.41 -21.92
N PHE A 331 -0.50 -12.54 -21.82
CA PHE A 331 -0.81 -13.40 -22.95
C PHE A 331 -1.63 -12.67 -24.03
N CYS A 332 -2.72 -12.00 -23.64
CA CYS A 332 -3.59 -11.25 -24.55
C CYS A 332 -2.95 -9.96 -25.10
N THR A 333 -1.74 -9.62 -24.68
CA THR A 333 -0.91 -8.52 -25.23
C THR A 333 0.38 -9.05 -25.86
N ASN A 334 0.48 -10.38 -26.06
CA ASN A 334 1.65 -11.06 -26.61
C ASN A 334 2.96 -10.68 -25.91
N SER A 335 2.92 -10.58 -24.58
CA SER A 335 4.05 -10.25 -23.70
C SER A 335 4.44 -11.48 -22.89
N LYS A 336 5.66 -12.00 -23.09
CA LYS A 336 6.12 -13.20 -22.38
C LYS A 336 6.43 -12.95 -20.90
N ASN A 337 6.83 -11.72 -20.57
CA ASN A 337 7.20 -11.31 -19.22
C ASN A 337 6.88 -9.83 -18.96
N LEU A 338 7.12 -9.37 -17.73
CA LEU A 338 6.84 -8.00 -17.31
C LEU A 338 7.69 -6.94 -18.01
N GLU A 339 8.91 -7.30 -18.45
CA GLU A 339 9.77 -6.40 -19.22
C GLU A 339 9.17 -6.13 -20.60
N GLU A 340 8.74 -7.17 -21.30
CA GLU A 340 8.06 -7.04 -22.59
C GLU A 340 6.77 -6.23 -22.48
N LEU A 341 5.97 -6.45 -21.43
CA LEU A 341 4.75 -5.69 -21.16
C LEU A 341 5.03 -4.18 -21.09
N LYS A 342 6.13 -3.79 -20.45
CA LYS A 342 6.57 -2.38 -20.32
C LYS A 342 7.11 -1.81 -21.63
N LEU A 343 7.95 -2.56 -22.33
CA LEU A 343 8.69 -2.05 -23.49
C LEU A 343 7.88 -2.04 -24.79
N LYS A 344 6.96 -2.99 -24.97
CA LYS A 344 6.14 -3.12 -26.19
C LYS A 344 5.06 -2.03 -26.33
N LYS A 345 4.93 -1.11 -25.36
CA LYS A 345 3.90 -0.04 -25.33
C LYS A 345 2.50 -0.59 -25.61
N VAL A 346 2.14 -1.68 -24.93
CA VAL A 346 0.89 -2.41 -25.12
C VAL A 346 -0.32 -1.71 -24.50
N TRP A 347 -0.27 -0.39 -24.28
CA TRP A 347 -1.35 0.36 -23.66
C TRP A 347 -1.51 1.74 -24.31
N LYS A 348 -2.72 2.27 -24.19
CA LYS A 348 -3.07 3.63 -24.61
C LYS A 348 -4.14 4.21 -23.70
N TRP A 349 -4.26 5.54 -23.71
CA TRP A 349 -5.44 6.20 -23.17
C TRP A 349 -6.66 5.86 -24.03
N LYS A 350 -7.77 5.56 -23.38
CA LYS A 350 -9.07 5.47 -24.03
C LYS A 350 -9.36 6.83 -24.68
N LYS A 351 -9.72 6.83 -25.96
CA LYS A 351 -10.11 8.08 -26.63
C LYS A 351 -11.36 8.60 -25.93
N SER A 352 -11.37 9.86 -25.53
CA SER A 352 -12.62 10.56 -25.24
C SER A 352 -13.50 10.46 -26.49
N GLU A 353 -14.73 10.01 -26.33
CA GLU A 353 -15.70 10.09 -27.43
C GLU A 353 -15.76 11.56 -27.86
N PRO A 354 -15.67 11.88 -29.17
CA PRO A 354 -16.07 13.20 -29.60
C PRO A 354 -17.55 13.33 -29.21
N THR A 355 -17.87 14.32 -28.39
CA THR A 355 -19.25 14.69 -28.10
C THR A 355 -19.93 14.99 -29.44
N ILE A 356 -20.79 14.09 -29.91
CA ILE A 356 -21.56 14.23 -31.15
C ILE A 356 -22.64 15.28 -30.96
#